data_AF-A0A1I0V566-F1
#
_entry.id   AF-A0A1I0V566-F1
#
_cell.length_a   1.000
_cell.length_b   1.000
_cell.length_c   1.000
_cell.angle_alpha   90.00
_cell.angle_beta   90.00
_cell.angle_gamma   90.00
#
_symmetry.space_group_name_H-M   'P 1'
#
loop_
_entity.id
_entity.type
_entity.pdbx_description
1 polymer ?
#
loop_
_entity_poly.entity_id
_entity_poly.type
_entity_poly.pdbx_seq_one_letter_code
_entity_poly.pdbx_strand_id
1 'polypeptide(L)'
;MTKQEIAEIIESKGKEYGFKMKDMGVAWTSEQTSESNIRIELFKETDYDNTSWEDRRVAINLKVTGCICRMGDRREAADLQKIAEEIARGTKMVAELEKMNLSYIETF
;
A
#
# COMPACT_ATOMS: atom_id res chain seq x y z
N MET A 1 8.64 -14.60 -0.24
CA MET A 1 9.51 -13.59 0.38
C MET A 1 9.33 -13.63 1.88
N THR A 2 10.25 -13.06 2.65
CA THR A 2 10.05 -12.81 4.08
C THR A 2 9.21 -11.54 4.27
N LYS A 3 8.55 -11.41 5.42
CA LYS A 3 7.84 -10.19 5.80
C LYS A 3 8.75 -8.95 5.81
N GLN A 4 10.03 -9.13 6.17
CA GLN A 4 11.01 -8.05 6.19
C GLN A 4 11.36 -7.57 4.77
N GLU A 5 11.64 -8.48 3.83
CA GLU A 5 11.89 -8.12 2.43
C GLU A 5 10.72 -7.36 1.81
N ILE A 6 9.50 -7.78 2.14
CA ILE A 6 8.29 -7.07 1.71
C ILE A 6 8.21 -5.67 2.30
N ALA A 7 8.51 -5.51 3.60
CA ALA A 7 8.53 -4.19 4.24
C ALA A 7 9.56 -3.27 3.55
N GLU A 8 10.76 -3.77 3.25
CA GLU A 8 11.80 -3.02 2.54
C GLU A 8 11.34 -2.60 1.13
N ILE A 9 10.64 -3.48 0.39
CA ILE A 9 10.06 -3.13 -0.93
C ILE A 9 9.01 -2.03 -0.79
N ILE A 10 8.08 -2.17 0.15
CA ILE A 10 6.98 -1.22 0.36
C ILE A 10 7.52 0.14 0.78
N GLU A 11 8.49 0.18 1.68
CA GLU A 11 9.15 1.42 2.12
C GLU A 11 9.94 2.07 0.99
N SER A 12 10.69 1.27 0.21
CA SER A 12 11.45 1.76 -0.95
C SER A 12 10.53 2.36 -2.00
N LYS A 13 9.44 1.67 -2.37
CA LYS A 13 8.43 2.18 -3.31
C LYS A 13 7.71 3.40 -2.77
N GLY A 14 7.38 3.41 -1.48
CA GLY A 14 6.86 4.60 -0.82
C GLY A 14 7.78 5.80 -1.04
N LYS A 15 9.07 5.66 -0.69
CA LYS A 15 10.06 6.72 -0.84
C LYS A 15 10.23 7.19 -2.28
N GLU A 16 10.27 6.26 -3.24
CA GLU A 16 10.36 6.55 -4.68
C GLU A 16 9.22 7.45 -5.16
N TYR A 17 8.00 7.20 -4.68
CA TYR A 17 6.80 7.91 -5.10
C TYR A 17 6.40 9.09 -4.19
N GLY A 18 7.15 9.31 -3.10
CA GLY A 18 6.91 10.39 -2.15
C GLY A 18 5.87 10.09 -1.06
N PHE A 19 5.62 8.81 -0.78
CA PHE A 19 4.71 8.36 0.27
C PHE A 19 5.46 7.66 1.40
N LYS A 20 5.21 8.05 2.65
CA LYS A 20 5.74 7.33 3.80
C LYS A 20 4.82 6.17 4.14
N MET A 21 5.31 4.93 4.03
CA MET A 21 4.54 3.74 4.38
C MET A 21 4.78 3.33 5.84
N LYS A 22 3.75 2.74 6.48
CA LYS A 22 3.82 2.21 7.85
C LYS A 22 3.08 0.87 7.94
N ASP A 23 3.65 -0.11 8.64
CA ASP A 23 2.93 -1.33 9.02
C ASP A 23 1.99 -1.03 10.20
N MET A 24 0.70 -1.25 10.00
CA MET A 24 -0.36 -1.07 11.02
C MET A 24 -0.84 -2.42 11.59
N GLY A 25 -0.07 -3.49 11.39
CA GLY A 25 -0.43 -4.84 11.82
C GLY A 25 -1.34 -5.55 10.83
N VAL A 26 -2.49 -4.96 10.49
CA VAL A 26 -3.47 -5.53 9.53
C VAL A 26 -3.19 -5.17 8.07
N ALA A 27 -2.43 -4.09 7.84
CA ALA A 27 -2.08 -3.60 6.51
C ALA A 27 -0.83 -2.73 6.57
N TRP A 28 -0.13 -2.58 5.45
CA TRP A 28 0.74 -1.42 5.26
C TRP A 28 -0.07 -0.27 4.71
N THR A 29 0.13 0.93 5.24
CA THR A 29 -0.63 2.11 4.83
C THR A 29 0.28 3.30 4.62
N SER A 30 -0.01 4.13 3.61
CA SER A 30 0.61 5.45 3.48
C SER A 30 0.18 6.32 4.65
N GLU A 31 1.10 7.07 5.24
CA GLU A 31 0.81 8.08 6.26
C GLU A 31 -0.26 9.06 5.74
N GLN A 32 -1.27 9.29 6.57
CA GLN A 32 -2.40 10.15 6.25
C GLN A 32 -2.36 11.40 7.10
N THR A 33 -2.59 12.54 6.46
CA THR A 33 -2.74 13.85 7.09
C THR A 33 -4.00 14.53 6.54
N SER A 34 -4.39 15.66 7.12
CA SER A 34 -5.49 16.48 6.57
C SER A 34 -5.24 17.00 5.15
N GLU A 35 -3.97 16.99 4.71
CA GLU A 35 -3.56 17.49 3.40
C GLU A 35 -3.36 16.39 2.35
N SER A 36 -3.47 15.11 2.73
CA SER A 36 -3.31 13.97 1.82
C SER A 36 -4.47 13.89 0.83
N ASN A 37 -4.17 13.73 -0.46
CA ASN A 37 -5.19 13.62 -1.52
C ASN A 37 -5.45 12.18 -1.94
N ILE A 38 -4.49 11.29 -1.70
CA ILE A 38 -4.60 9.85 -1.95
C ILE A 38 -4.07 9.05 -0.75
N ARG A 39 -4.70 7.91 -0.50
CA ARG A 39 -4.26 6.89 0.45
C ARG A 39 -3.97 5.59 -0.27
N ILE A 40 -2.87 4.94 0.11
CA ILE A 40 -2.42 3.66 -0.44
C ILE A 40 -2.41 2.65 0.70
N GLU A 41 -3.03 1.49 0.50
CA GLU A 41 -3.14 0.43 1.50
C GLU A 41 -2.83 -0.93 0.88
N LEU A 42 -2.05 -1.73 1.59
CA LEU A 42 -1.75 -3.13 1.26
C LEU A 42 -2.31 -4.01 2.38
N PHE A 43 -3.50 -4.54 2.15
CA PHE A 43 -4.19 -5.40 3.12
C PHE A 43 -3.58 -6.80 3.13
N LYS A 44 -3.39 -7.35 4.32
CA LYS A 44 -2.95 -8.73 4.52
C LYS A 44 -4.19 -9.64 4.38
N GLU A 45 -4.26 -10.39 3.29
CA GLU A 45 -5.31 -11.39 3.06
C GLU A 45 -4.72 -12.78 3.24
N THR A 46 -5.36 -13.61 4.07
CA THR A 46 -4.96 -15.01 4.23
C THR A 46 -5.31 -15.79 2.97
N ASP A 47 -4.31 -16.45 2.42
CA ASP A 47 -4.48 -17.45 1.37
C ASP A 47 -4.78 -18.80 2.03
N TYR A 48 -6.07 -19.11 2.13
CA TYR A 48 -6.54 -20.34 2.78
C TYR A 48 -6.17 -21.60 2.02
N ASP A 49 -5.98 -21.51 0.69
CA ASP A 49 -5.63 -22.65 -0.15
C ASP A 49 -4.16 -23.08 0.06
N ASN A 50 -3.28 -22.10 0.35
CA ASN A 50 -1.86 -22.33 0.58
C ASN A 50 -1.45 -22.34 2.06
N THR A 51 -2.42 -22.24 2.98
CA THR A 51 -2.20 -22.26 4.43
C THR A 51 -2.25 -23.70 4.96
N SER A 52 -1.25 -24.08 5.76
CA SER A 52 -1.21 -25.36 6.49
C SER A 52 -1.29 -25.10 7.99
N TRP A 53 -2.46 -25.34 8.59
CA TRP A 53 -2.66 -25.21 10.03
C TRP A 53 -1.91 -26.28 10.83
N GLU A 54 -1.77 -27.48 10.27
CA GLU A 54 -1.03 -28.59 10.89
C GLU A 54 0.46 -28.24 11.03
N ASP A 55 1.05 -27.65 9.99
CA ASP A 55 2.45 -27.19 9.99
C ASP A 55 2.62 -25.80 10.62
N ARG A 56 1.53 -25.19 11.10
CA ARG A 56 1.48 -23.82 11.62
C ARG A 56 2.06 -22.78 10.66
N ARG A 57 1.76 -22.93 9.37
CA ARG A 57 2.18 -22.06 8.27
C ARG A 57 0.98 -21.35 7.68
N VAL A 58 0.93 -20.04 7.76
CA VAL A 58 -0.10 -19.22 7.12
C VAL A 58 0.49 -18.49 5.92
N ALA A 59 -0.14 -18.67 4.76
CA ALA A 59 0.19 -17.92 3.57
C ALA A 59 -0.60 -16.61 3.56
N ILE A 60 0.10 -15.48 3.35
CA ILE A 60 -0.46 -14.14 3.32
C ILE A 60 -0.18 -13.50 1.96
N ASN A 61 -1.24 -13.08 1.28
CA ASN A 61 -1.18 -12.26 0.07
C ASN A 61 -1.43 -10.79 0.43
N LEU A 62 -0.76 -9.87 -0.26
CA LEU A 62 -0.98 -8.44 -0.08
C LEU A 62 -1.86 -7.87 -1.19
N LYS A 63 -3.07 -7.47 -0.82
CA LYS A 63 -3.98 -6.79 -1.74
C LYS A 63 -3.75 -5.29 -1.68
N VAL A 64 -3.30 -4.74 -2.81
CA VAL A 64 -3.00 -3.32 -2.97
C VAL A 64 -4.26 -2.56 -3.36
N THR A 65 -4.51 -1.44 -2.70
CA THR A 65 -5.64 -0.55 -2.98
C THR A 65 -5.21 0.91 -2.88
N GLY A 66 -5.90 1.77 -3.62
CA GLY A 66 -5.75 3.22 -3.56
C GLY A 66 -7.11 3.90 -3.40
N CYS A 67 -7.17 4.95 -2.59
CA CYS A 67 -8.38 5.72 -2.34
C CYS A 67 -8.07 7.21 -2.48
N ILE A 68 -8.85 7.94 -3.31
CA ILE A 68 -8.79 9.41 -3.33
C ILE A 68 -9.56 9.92 -2.12
N CYS A 69 -8.87 10.57 -1.18
CA CYS A 69 -9.45 10.88 0.13
C CYS A 69 -10.04 12.29 0.22
N ARG A 70 -9.73 13.18 -0.73
CA ARG A 70 -10.19 14.56 -0.73
C ARG A 70 -10.68 14.96 -2.11
N MET A 71 -11.98 15.28 -2.23
CA MET A 71 -12.60 15.78 -3.46
C MET A 71 -13.69 16.80 -3.14
N GLY A 72 -13.90 17.75 -4.05
CA GLY A 72 -15.03 18.70 -4.02
C GLY A 72 -14.71 20.11 -3.50
N ASP A 73 -13.53 20.34 -2.93
CA ASP A 73 -13.09 21.67 -2.50
C ASP A 73 -12.77 22.57 -3.70
N ARG A 74 -13.16 23.85 -3.62
CA ARG A 74 -12.74 24.87 -4.60
C ARG A 74 -11.30 25.28 -4.31
N ARG A 75 -10.46 25.22 -5.34
CA ARG A 75 -9.02 25.48 -5.27
C ARG A 75 -8.57 26.26 -6.50
N GLU A 76 -7.45 26.97 -6.37
CA GLU A 76 -6.79 27.62 -7.50
C GLU A 76 -6.12 26.59 -8.42
N ALA A 77 -5.88 26.96 -9.68
CA ALA A 77 -5.34 26.05 -10.69
C ALA A 77 -4.00 25.41 -10.27
N ALA A 78 -3.12 26.16 -9.60
CA ALA A 78 -1.83 25.66 -9.14
C ALA A 78 -1.96 24.55 -8.07
N ASP A 79 -2.99 24.62 -7.22
CA ASP A 79 -3.23 23.60 -6.21
C ASP A 79 -3.89 22.36 -6.83
N LEU A 80 -4.83 22.55 -7.76
CA LEU A 80 -5.40 21.45 -8.53
C LEU A 80 -4.32 20.66 -9.28
N GLN A 81 -3.33 21.35 -9.84
CA GLN A 81 -2.19 20.70 -10.52
C GLN A 81 -1.37 19.84 -9.55
N LYS A 82 -1.04 20.34 -8.35
CA LYS A 82 -0.30 19.57 -7.34
C LYS A 82 -1.07 18.34 -6.87
N ILE A 83 -2.39 18.49 -6.67
CA ILE A 83 -3.29 17.38 -6.28
C ILE A 83 -3.29 16.31 -7.38
N ALA A 84 -3.46 16.71 -8.64
CA ALA A 84 -3.44 15.79 -9.77
C ALA A 84 -2.10 15.05 -9.88
N GLU A 85 -0.98 15.73 -9.65
CA GLU A 85 0.36 15.12 -9.65
C GLU A 85 0.55 14.12 -8.50
N GLU A 86 0.08 14.43 -7.30
CA GLU A 86 0.10 13.49 -6.16
C GLU A 86 -0.72 12.23 -6.45
N ILE A 87 -1.96 12.39 -6.95
CA ILE A 87 -2.82 11.27 -7.34
C ILE A 87 -2.16 10.46 -8.45
N ALA A 88 -1.54 11.10 -9.44
CA ALA A 88 -0.86 10.42 -10.54
C ALA A 88 0.36 9.61 -10.06
N ARG A 89 1.13 10.12 -9.08
CA ARG A 89 2.23 9.35 -8.48
C ARG A 89 1.69 8.17 -7.66
N GLY A 90 0.66 8.39 -6.84
CA GLY A 90 0.10 7.34 -5.99
C GLY A 90 -0.56 6.21 -6.79
N THR A 91 -1.27 6.54 -7.87
CA THR A 91 -1.85 5.54 -8.78
C THR A 91 -0.79 4.71 -9.51
N LYS A 92 0.33 5.32 -9.92
CA LYS A 92 1.48 4.59 -10.47
C LYS A 92 2.08 3.62 -9.44
N MET A 93 2.29 4.07 -8.21
CA MET A 93 2.79 3.23 -7.12
C MET A 93 1.87 2.03 -6.86
N VAL A 94 0.55 2.25 -6.79
CA VAL A 94 -0.44 1.18 -6.63
C VAL A 94 -0.31 0.14 -7.75
N ALA A 95 -0.29 0.58 -9.01
CA ALA A 95 -0.19 -0.32 -10.16
C ALA A 95 1.12 -1.11 -10.19
N GLU A 96 2.23 -0.53 -9.73
CA GLU A 96 3.51 -1.25 -9.63
C GLU A 96 3.50 -2.29 -8.51
N LEU A 97 3.02 -1.93 -7.33
CA LEU A 97 2.92 -2.85 -6.19
C LEU A 97 1.95 -4.00 -6.48
N GLU A 98 0.84 -3.74 -7.18
CA GLU A 98 -0.12 -4.76 -7.60
C GLU A 98 0.53 -5.79 -8.54
N LYS A 99 1.34 -5.34 -9.51
CA LYS A 99 2.07 -6.23 -10.43
C LYS A 99 3.11 -7.11 -9.73
N MET A 100 3.61 -6.69 -8.57
CA MET A 100 4.60 -7.46 -7.82
C MET A 100 3.99 -8.69 -7.13
N ASN A 101 2.66 -8.77 -6.95
CA ASN A 101 1.96 -9.89 -6.31
C ASN A 101 2.63 -10.31 -4.99
N LEU A 102 2.88 -9.33 -4.11
CA LEU A 102 3.64 -9.54 -2.88
C LEU A 102 2.93 -10.54 -1.96
N SER A 103 3.68 -11.53 -1.49
CA SER A 103 3.18 -12.60 -0.63
C SER A 103 4.30 -13.15 0.26
N TYR A 104 3.92 -13.60 1.46
CA TYR A 104 4.84 -14.23 2.40
C TYR A 104 4.16 -15.34 3.21
N ILE A 105 4.98 -16.18 3.84
CA ILE A 105 4.52 -17.22 4.76
C ILE A 105 4.93 -16.82 6.18
N GLU A 106 3.98 -16.89 7.10
CA GLU A 106 4.18 -16.68 8.53
C GLU A 106 4.08 -18.01 9.26
N THR A 107 5.00 -18.25 10.21
CA THR A 107 5.01 -19.47 11.04
C THR A 107 4.78 -19.10 12.50
N PHE A 108 3.93 -19.84 13.21
CA PHE A 108 3.64 -19.60 14.64
C PHE A 108 3.58 -20.89 15.47
#